data_AF-A0A227JBU0-F1
#
_entry.id   AF-A0A227JBU0-F1
#
_cell.length_a   1.000
_cell.length_b   1.000
_cell.length_c   1.000
_cell.angle_alpha   90.00
_cell.angle_beta   90.00
_cell.angle_gamma   90.00
#
_symmetry.space_group_name_H-M   'P 1'
#
loop_
_entity.id
_entity.type
_entity.pdbx_description
1 polymer ?
#
loop_
_entity_poly.entity_id
_entity_poly.type
_entity_poly.pdbx_seq_one_letter_code
_entity_poly.pdbx_strand_id
1 'polypeptide(L)' 'SHDLSVVKALSDRVLVMQKGEVMEQGSAQEIFHHPKSEYTRKLIDASFDLENNENQNDAA' A
#
# COMPACT_ATOMS: atom_id res chain seq x y z
N SER A 1 8.66 2.68 -5.93
CA SER A 1 8.91 1.22 -5.89
C SER A 1 7.60 0.49 -6.13
N HIS A 2 7.64 -0.77 -6.54
CA HIS A 2 6.45 -1.63 -6.65
C HIS A 2 6.15 -2.40 -5.36
N ASP A 3 7.15 -2.57 -4.50
CA ASP A 3 7.01 -3.19 -3.19
C ASP A 3 6.53 -2.13 -2.18
N LEU A 4 5.30 -2.31 -1.69
CA LEU A 4 4.67 -1.39 -0.75
C LEU A 4 5.21 -1.52 0.68
N SER A 5 5.70 -2.70 1.09
CA SER A 5 6.30 -2.91 2.41
C SER A 5 7.62 -2.13 2.54
N VAL A 6 8.44 -2.14 1.47
CA VAL A 6 9.66 -1.33 1.40
C VAL A 6 9.34 0.17 1.38
N VAL A 7 8.32 0.59 0.61
CA VAL A 7 7.92 2.01 0.57
C VAL A 7 7.45 2.48 1.95
N LYS A 8 6.65 1.67 2.64
CA LYS A 8 6.17 1.95 4.00
C LYS A 8 7.30 2.10 5.01
N ALA A 9 8.36 1.30 4.90
CA ALA A 9 9.49 1.34 5.83
C ALA A 9 10.45 2.52 5.60
N LEU A 10 10.56 3.01 4.36
CA LEU A 10 11.64 3.92 3.96
C LEU A 10 11.19 5.32 3.53
N SER A 11 9.90 5.53 3.25
CA SER A 11 9.42 6.77 2.62
C SER A 11 8.63 7.64 3.59
N ASP A 12 8.96 8.93 3.65
CA ASP A 12 8.14 9.91 4.39
C ASP A 12 6.91 10.37 3.58
N ARG A 13 7.06 10.45 2.26
CA ARG A 13 6.00 10.82 1.32
C ARG A 13 5.88 9.81 0.20
N VAL A 14 4.65 9.63 -0.28
CA VAL A 14 4.31 8.67 -1.32
C VAL A 14 3.45 9.35 -2.38
N LEU A 15 3.76 9.05 -3.64
CA LEU A 15 2.99 9.43 -4.81
C LEU A 15 2.54 8.15 -5.51
N VAL A 16 1.24 8.00 -5.70
CA VAL A 16 0.61 6.86 -6.37
C VAL A 16 0.23 7.29 -7.77
N MET A 17 0.66 6.51 -8.76
CA MET A 17 0.39 6.78 -10.17
C MET A 17 -0.26 5.58 -10.85
N GLN A 18 -1.09 5.86 -11.84
CA GLN A 18 -1.66 4.87 -12.74
C GLN A 18 -1.58 5.41 -14.17
N LYS A 19 -1.03 4.63 -15.10
CA LYS A 19 -0.96 4.98 -16.54
C LYS A 19 -0.35 6.37 -16.83
N GLY A 20 0.60 6.81 -15.99
CA GLY A 20 1.25 8.11 -16.14
C GLY A 20 0.52 9.28 -15.47
N GLU A 21 -0.63 9.03 -14.85
CA GLU A 21 -1.40 10.05 -14.12
C GLU A 21 -1.20 9.88 -12.61
N VAL A 22 -1.17 11.00 -11.89
CA VAL A 22 -1.11 11.02 -10.43
C VAL A 22 -2.50 10.75 -9.87
N MET A 23 -2.64 9.61 -9.20
CA MET A 23 -3.90 9.19 -8.58
C MET A 23 -4.03 9.72 -7.15
N GLU A 24 -2.91 9.80 -6.43
CA GLU A 24 -2.88 10.28 -5.05
C GLU A 24 -1.46 10.68 -4.63
N GLN A 25 -1.35 11.64 -3.71
CA GLN A 25 -0.08 12.01 -3.10
C GLN A 25 -0.29 12.44 -1.65
N GLY A 26 0.66 12.12 -0.78
CA GLY A 26 0.57 12.48 0.63
C GLY A 26 1.74 11.96 1.46
N SER A 27 1.64 12.08 2.77
CA SER A 27 2.54 11.34 3.67
C SER A 27 2.33 9.84 3.48
N ALA A 28 3.37 9.03 3.71
CA ALA A 28 3.22 7.58 3.68
C ALA A 28 2.12 7.13 4.66
N GLN A 29 2.04 7.77 5.83
CA GLN A 29 1.04 7.46 6.83
C GLN A 29 -0.39 7.69 6.34
N GLU A 30 -0.67 8.80 5.66
CA GLU A 30 -1.97 9.06 5.04
C GLU A 30 -2.28 8.07 3.92
N ILE A 31 -1.34 7.81 3.02
CA ILE A 31 -1.55 6.89 1.89
C ILE A 31 -1.87 5.49 2.39
N PHE A 32 -1.14 4.97 3.38
CA PHE A 32 -1.32 3.61 3.88
C PHE A 32 -2.49 3.42 4.84
N HIS A 33 -2.82 4.41 5.68
CA HIS A 33 -3.87 4.26 6.70
C HIS A 33 -5.18 4.93 6.33
N HIS A 34 -5.15 5.99 5.50
CA HIS A 34 -6.31 6.76 5.10
C HIS A 34 -6.31 7.03 3.57
N PRO A 35 -6.21 5.99 2.72
CA PRO A 35 -6.21 6.16 1.28
C PRO A 35 -7.52 6.80 0.81
N LYS A 36 -7.41 7.91 0.08
CA LYS A 36 -8.55 8.69 -0.43
C LYS A 36 -9.02 8.17 -1.79
N SER A 37 -8.11 7.68 -2.62
CA SER A 37 -8.46 7.11 -3.92
C SER A 37 -8.86 5.65 -3.79
N GLU A 38 -9.93 5.25 -4.48
CA GLU A 38 -10.31 3.84 -4.58
C GLU A 38 -9.19 2.97 -5.18
N TYR A 39 -8.41 3.53 -6.11
CA TYR A 39 -7.30 2.82 -6.71
C TYR A 39 -6.20 2.52 -5.69
N THR A 40 -5.82 3.52 -4.90
CA THR A 40 -4.82 3.38 -3.83
C THR A 40 -5.25 2.34 -2.81
N ARG A 41 -6.54 2.35 -2.42
CA ARG A 41 -7.11 1.35 -1.51
C ARG A 41 -6.97 -0.07 -2.07
N LYS A 42 -7.42 -0.29 -3.31
CA LYS A 42 -7.30 -1.60 -3.99
C LYS A 42 -5.84 -2.05 -4.12
N LEU A 43 -4.92 -1.13 -4.39
CA LEU A 43 -3.49 -1.41 -4.50
C LEU A 43 -2.90 -1.89 -3.16
N ILE A 44 -3.25 -1.20 -2.07
CA ILE A 44 -2.82 -1.53 -0.71
C ILE A 44 -3.41 -2.87 -0.29
N ASP A 45 -4.73 -3.05 -0.43
CA ASP A 45 -5.43 -4.28 -0.06
C ASP A 45 -4.80 -5.48 -0.78
N ALA A 46 -4.59 -5.39 -2.10
CA ALA A 46 -3.96 -6.46 -2.87
C ALA A 46 -2.50 -6.77 -2.47
N SER A 47 -1.78 -5.79 -1.92
CA SER A 47 -0.38 -5.95 -1.52
C SER A 47 -0.24 -6.50 -0.10
N PHE A 48 -1.15 -6.13 0.81
CA PHE A 48 -1.09 -6.53 2.23
C PHE A 48 -2.01 -7.71 2.59
N ASP A 49 -3.03 -8.03 1.78
CA ASP A 49 -3.81 -9.27 1.93
C ASP A 49 -2.95 -10.52 1.69
N LEU A 50 -1.85 -10.38 0.96
CA LEU A 50 -0.87 -11.45 0.75
C LEU A 50 0.00 -11.69 2.01
N GLU A 51 0.37 -10.66 2.77
CA GLU A 51 1.12 -10.81 4.03
C GLU A 51 0.25 -11.35 5.19
N ASN A 52 -1.06 -11.12 5.17
CA ASN A 52 -1.97 -11.57 6.24
C ASN A 52 -2.32 -13.07 6.16
N ASN A 53 -2.14 -13.73 5.02
CA ASN A 53 -2.51 -15.15 4.85
C ASN A 53 -1.39 -16.15 5.19
N GLU A 54 -0.15 -15.71 5.38
CA GLU A 54 0.96 -16.62 5.75
C GLU A 54 1.05 -16.88 7.27
N ASN A 55 0.42 -16.06 8.11
CA ASN A 55 0.52 -16.16 9.58
C ASN A 55 -0.61 -16.98 10.25
N GLN A 56 -1.46 -17.68 9.49
CA GLN A 56 -2.62 -18.41 10.05
C GLN A 56 -2.53 -19.94 9.97
N ASN A 57 -1.44 -20.52 9.44
CA ASN A 57 -1.31 -21.97 9.23
C ASN A 57 -0.35 -22.71 10.20
N ASP A 58 0.19 -22.05 11.22
CA ASP A 58 1.06 -22.70 12.24
C ASP A 58 0.32 -23.05 13.56
N ALA A 59 -1.01 -23.17 13.52
CA ALA A 59 -1.83 -23.61 14.65
C ALA A 59 -2.88 -24.65 14.23
N ALA A 60 -2.43 -25.82 13.77
CA ALA A 60 -3.23 -27.04 13.74
C ALA A 60 -2.35 -28.30 13.84
#